data_AF-A0A3M1IW92-F1
#
_entry.id   AF-A0A3M1IW92-F1
#
_cell.length_a   1.000
_cell.length_b   1.000
_cell.length_c   1.000
_cell.angle_alpha   90.00
_cell.angle_beta   90.00
_cell.angle_gamma   90.00
#
_symmetry.space_group_name_H-M   'P 1'
#
loop_
_entity.id
_entity.type
_entity.pdbx_description
1 polymer ?
#
loop_
_entity_poly.entity_id
_entity_poly.type
_entity_poly.pdbx_seq_one_letter_code
_entity_poly.pdbx_strand_id
1 'polypeptide(L)'
;MAQTFSGSDWDELVRRLLLGTIQTATATSEDEEEEEADPSLLLWQEAATHSLLRRAARPWPIYTAKVPAPLAPSTDKACSWRSVMHLESMLKGHHAAALPEFIRLLHQHQRQLPPGALPQLLETARNNPELWKTLSTAIGPRGRWLARQHPDWRVLLGERDGPAWTSVPDPVKAQHLRAFRRVDASAARLSLAAHWEQFPVKLQARLLETLTVEL
;
A
#
# COMPACT_ATOMS: atom_id res chain seq x y z
N MET A 1 -15.19 11.49 -36.62
CA MET A 1 -14.01 12.33 -36.30
C MET A 1 -14.03 12.59 -34.80
N ALA A 2 -13.05 12.07 -34.05
CA ALA A 2 -12.98 12.26 -32.61
C ALA A 2 -12.30 13.59 -32.30
N GLN A 3 -13.08 14.62 -31.94
CA GLN A 3 -12.53 15.86 -31.41
C GLN A 3 -11.91 15.56 -30.04
N THR A 4 -10.65 15.93 -29.87
CA THR A 4 -9.97 15.81 -28.58
C THR A 4 -10.38 17.00 -27.73
N PHE A 5 -11.28 16.77 -26.76
CA PHE A 5 -11.82 17.80 -25.88
C PHE A 5 -10.80 18.19 -24.81
N SER A 6 -10.44 19.48 -24.78
CA SER A 6 -9.47 20.06 -23.86
C SER A 6 -10.15 20.55 -22.57
N GLY A 7 -9.39 20.64 -21.47
CA GLY A 7 -9.90 21.19 -20.20
C GLY A 7 -10.37 22.64 -20.29
N SER A 8 -9.93 23.40 -21.31
CA SER A 8 -10.35 24.77 -21.61
C SER A 8 -11.83 24.87 -21.96
N ASP A 9 -12.37 23.87 -22.66
CA ASP A 9 -13.74 23.93 -23.20
C ASP A 9 -14.76 23.78 -22.08
N TRP A 10 -14.42 23.04 -21.03
CA TRP A 10 -15.26 22.91 -19.82
C TRP A 10 -15.36 24.21 -19.04
N ASP A 11 -14.24 24.89 -18.81
CA ASP A 11 -14.22 26.13 -18.05
C ASP A 11 -14.99 27.24 -18.79
N GLU A 12 -14.97 27.22 -20.13
CA GLU A 12 -15.75 28.12 -20.96
C GLU A 12 -17.26 27.80 -20.92
N LEU A 13 -17.66 26.52 -20.98
CA LEU A 13 -19.06 26.10 -20.86
C LEU A 13 -19.65 26.42 -19.47
N VAL A 14 -18.88 26.19 -18.40
CA VAL A 14 -19.29 26.54 -17.03
C VAL A 14 -19.39 28.06 -16.88
N ARG A 15 -18.48 28.83 -17.47
CA ARG A 15 -18.56 30.30 -17.49
C ARG A 15 -19.81 30.79 -18.21
N ARG A 16 -20.14 30.24 -19.39
CA ARG A 16 -21.36 30.60 -20.15
C ARG A 16 -22.64 30.27 -19.38
N LEU A 17 -22.67 29.13 -18.68
CA LEU A 17 -23.78 28.76 -17.80
C LEU A 17 -23.92 29.69 -16.58
N LEU A 18 -22.81 30.08 -15.95
CA LEU A 18 -22.81 30.96 -14.77
C LEU A 18 -23.10 32.42 -15.10
N LEU A 19 -22.72 32.90 -16.29
CA LEU A 19 -22.96 34.27 -16.76
C LEU A 19 -24.37 34.45 -17.37
N GLY A 20 -25.04 33.36 -17.72
CA GLY A 20 -26.38 33.36 -18.29
C GLY A 20 -26.38 33.59 -19.81
N THR A 21 -27.28 32.90 -20.51
CA THR A 21 -27.37 32.89 -21.99
C THR A 21 -27.70 34.25 -22.60
N ILE A 22 -28.28 35.15 -21.81
CA ILE A 22 -28.67 36.51 -22.22
C ILE A 22 -27.46 37.40 -22.47
N GLN A 23 -26.33 37.18 -21.79
CA GLN A 23 -25.14 38.04 -21.92
C GLN A 23 -24.10 37.49 -22.91
N THR A 24 -24.22 36.23 -23.33
CA THR A 24 -23.24 35.53 -24.17
C THR A 24 -23.75 35.16 -25.57
N ALA A 25 -24.95 35.61 -25.96
CA ALA A 25 -25.46 35.45 -27.32
C ALA A 25 -24.65 36.35 -28.27
N THR A 26 -23.46 35.90 -28.67
CA THR A 26 -22.73 36.51 -29.77
C THR A 26 -23.45 36.15 -31.07
N ALA A 27 -24.11 37.18 -31.63
CA ALA A 27 -24.54 37.33 -33.01
C ALA A 27 -24.14 36.20 -33.98
N THR A 28 -25.10 35.37 -34.39
CA THR A 28 -25.09 34.73 -35.72
C THR A 28 -26.52 34.52 -36.22
N SER A 29 -26.75 35.12 -37.39
CA SER A 29 -27.75 34.84 -38.43
C SER A 29 -29.23 34.81 -38.04
N GLU A 30 -29.92 35.85 -38.49
CA GLU A 30 -31.30 35.82 -38.95
C GLU A 30 -31.52 34.59 -39.86
N ASP A 31 -32.70 33.99 -39.74
CA ASP A 31 -33.26 32.89 -40.54
C ASP A 31 -32.97 31.46 -40.02
N GLU A 32 -33.91 30.90 -39.25
CA GLU A 32 -34.72 29.73 -39.64
C GLU A 32 -35.69 29.34 -38.51
N GLU A 33 -36.99 29.34 -38.82
CA GLU A 33 -38.09 28.90 -37.95
C GLU A 33 -38.08 27.36 -37.82
N GLU A 34 -37.36 26.82 -36.85
CA GLU A 34 -37.59 25.47 -36.29
C GLU A 34 -37.72 25.60 -34.77
N GLU A 35 -38.70 24.93 -34.15
CA GLU A 35 -39.02 24.96 -32.71
C GLU A 35 -37.79 25.26 -31.84
N GLU A 36 -37.62 26.54 -31.50
CA GLU A 36 -36.35 27.09 -30.99
C GLU A 36 -36.20 26.60 -29.55
N ALA A 37 -35.55 25.44 -29.40
CA ALA A 37 -35.26 24.86 -28.11
C ALA A 37 -34.53 25.90 -27.27
N ASP A 38 -35.07 26.21 -26.09
CA ASP A 38 -34.57 27.25 -25.20
C ASP A 38 -33.02 27.17 -25.15
N PRO A 39 -32.30 28.24 -25.55
CA PRO A 39 -30.85 28.21 -25.65
C PRO A 39 -30.18 27.84 -24.32
N SER A 40 -30.87 28.08 -23.20
CA SER A 40 -30.42 27.61 -21.90
C SER A 40 -30.44 26.08 -21.78
N LEU A 41 -31.47 25.42 -22.30
CA LEU A 41 -31.63 23.96 -22.30
C LEU A 41 -30.54 23.28 -23.13
N LEU A 42 -30.17 23.86 -24.29
CA LEU A 42 -29.09 23.35 -25.14
C LEU A 42 -27.74 23.39 -24.42
N LEU A 43 -27.41 24.50 -23.74
CA LEU A 43 -26.19 24.59 -22.94
C LEU A 43 -26.20 23.63 -21.74
N TRP A 44 -27.35 23.42 -21.12
CA TRP A 44 -27.49 22.42 -20.05
C TRP A 44 -27.24 21.00 -20.56
N GLN A 45 -27.75 20.66 -21.75
CA GLN A 45 -27.52 19.36 -22.38
C GLN A 45 -26.04 19.18 -22.76
N GLU A 46 -25.39 20.22 -23.29
CA GLU A 46 -23.96 20.19 -23.60
C GLU A 46 -23.10 20.01 -22.34
N ALA A 47 -23.37 20.76 -21.27
CA ALA A 47 -22.64 20.61 -20.01
C ALA A 47 -22.89 19.24 -19.35
N ALA A 48 -24.12 18.72 -19.41
CA ALA A 48 -24.46 17.41 -18.88
C ALA A 48 -23.71 16.29 -19.63
N THR A 49 -23.73 16.32 -20.96
CA THR A 49 -22.99 15.35 -21.79
C THR A 49 -21.48 15.45 -21.55
N HIS A 50 -20.93 16.66 -21.45
CA HIS A 50 -19.52 16.87 -21.16
C HIS A 50 -19.11 16.35 -19.77
N SER A 51 -19.96 16.52 -18.76
CA SER A 51 -19.70 16.00 -17.40
C SER A 51 -19.66 14.47 -17.36
N LEU A 52 -20.56 13.81 -18.11
CA LEU A 52 -20.62 12.35 -18.22
C LEU A 52 -19.39 11.82 -18.97
N LEU A 53 -19.01 12.48 -20.07
CA LEU A 53 -17.82 12.13 -20.84
C LEU A 53 -16.54 12.29 -20.02
N ARG A 54 -16.38 13.36 -19.24
CA ARG A 54 -15.22 13.51 -18.32
C ARG A 54 -15.16 12.42 -17.27
N ARG A 55 -16.31 12.01 -16.73
CA ARG A 55 -16.37 10.95 -15.72
C ARG A 55 -16.04 9.59 -16.33
N ALA A 56 -16.48 9.34 -17.57
CA ALA A 56 -16.21 8.11 -18.32
C ALA A 56 -14.78 8.05 -18.88
N ALA A 57 -14.23 9.19 -19.29
CA ALA A 57 -12.88 9.31 -19.86
C ALA A 57 -11.79 9.44 -18.79
N ARG A 58 -12.14 9.42 -17.50
CA ARG A 58 -11.15 9.47 -16.42
C ARG A 58 -10.33 8.18 -16.46
N PRO A 59 -9.04 8.24 -16.84
CA PRO A 59 -8.23 7.03 -16.91
C PRO A 59 -8.09 6.47 -15.49
N TRP A 60 -8.35 5.18 -15.35
CA TRP A 60 -8.05 4.50 -14.11
C TRP A 60 -6.53 4.37 -14.02
N PRO A 61 -5.92 4.68 -12.85
CA PRO A 61 -4.50 4.47 -12.68
C PRO A 61 -4.21 2.98 -12.86
N ILE A 62 -3.47 2.63 -13.91
CA ILE A 62 -3.05 1.26 -14.17
C ILE A 62 -1.98 0.92 -13.14
N TYR A 63 -2.23 -0.12 -12.33
CA TYR A 63 -1.23 -0.61 -11.38
C TYR A 63 -0.10 -1.28 -12.16
N THR A 64 1.04 -0.59 -12.29
CA THR A 64 2.23 -1.06 -13.02
C THR A 64 3.28 -1.72 -12.13
N ALA A 65 3.08 -1.66 -10.80
CA ALA A 65 4.03 -2.26 -9.87
C ALA A 65 3.95 -3.79 -9.89
N LYS A 66 5.09 -4.43 -9.61
CA LYS A 66 5.20 -5.90 -9.56
C LYS A 66 4.30 -6.44 -8.45
N VAL A 67 3.37 -7.32 -8.79
CA VAL A 67 2.53 -8.02 -7.80
C VAL A 67 3.45 -8.91 -6.96
N PRO A 68 3.39 -8.81 -5.61
CA PRO A 68 4.21 -9.63 -4.75
C PRO A 68 3.88 -11.12 -4.93
N ALA A 69 4.89 -11.98 -4.78
CA ALA A 69 4.71 -13.41 -4.90
C ALA A 69 3.64 -13.91 -3.92
N PRO A 70 2.67 -14.73 -4.38
CA PRO A 70 1.62 -15.24 -3.52
C PRO A 70 2.19 -16.15 -2.44
N LEU A 71 1.65 -16.04 -1.23
CA LEU A 71 1.99 -16.95 -0.14
C LEU A 71 1.30 -18.30 -0.36
N ALA A 72 2.02 -19.40 -0.09
CA ALA A 72 1.44 -20.74 -0.08
C ALA A 72 0.23 -20.80 0.89
N PRO A 73 -0.82 -21.57 0.57
CA PRO A 73 -1.97 -21.72 1.45
C PRO A 73 -1.53 -22.26 2.82
N SER A 74 -2.01 -21.64 3.89
CA SER A 74 -1.74 -22.13 5.26
C SER A 74 -2.59 -23.36 5.55
N THR A 75 -2.00 -24.33 6.23
CA THR A 75 -2.69 -25.54 6.75
C THR A 75 -3.33 -25.29 8.12
N ASP A 76 -3.11 -24.10 8.72
CA ASP A 76 -3.61 -23.77 10.05
C ASP A 76 -5.12 -23.66 10.11
N LYS A 77 -5.71 -24.08 11.23
CA LYS A 77 -7.15 -23.98 11.43
C LYS A 77 -7.56 -22.53 11.69
N ALA A 78 -8.50 -22.03 10.90
CA ALA A 78 -9.09 -20.72 11.11
C ALA A 78 -9.78 -20.61 12.49
N CYS A 79 -9.86 -19.38 12.99
CA CYS A 79 -10.67 -19.03 14.16
C CYS A 79 -12.16 -19.29 13.93
N SER A 80 -12.89 -19.51 15.02
CA SER A 80 -14.36 -19.55 14.95
C SER A 80 -14.93 -18.18 14.58
N TRP A 81 -16.09 -18.14 13.94
CA TRP A 81 -16.81 -16.89 13.62
C TRP A 81 -17.00 -15.99 14.86
N ARG A 82 -17.36 -16.56 16.01
CA ARG A 82 -17.53 -15.81 17.26
C ARG A 82 -16.24 -15.12 17.70
N SER A 83 -15.11 -15.81 17.59
CA SER A 83 -13.80 -15.24 17.91
C SER A 83 -13.45 -14.07 16.99
N VAL A 84 -13.83 -14.13 15.71
CA VAL A 84 -13.65 -13.02 14.76
C VAL A 84 -14.49 -11.81 15.18
N MET A 85 -15.77 -12.01 15.52
CA MET A 85 -16.63 -10.91 15.98
C MET A 85 -16.11 -10.24 17.26
N HIS A 86 -15.63 -11.03 18.23
CA HIS A 86 -15.03 -10.48 19.45
C HIS A 86 -13.75 -9.68 19.14
N LEU A 87 -12.90 -10.19 18.25
CA LEU A 87 -11.70 -9.49 17.80
C LEU A 87 -12.04 -8.16 17.12
N GLU A 88 -13.04 -8.15 16.23
CA GLU A 88 -13.50 -6.91 15.58
C GLU A 88 -14.05 -5.88 16.59
N SER A 89 -14.77 -6.34 17.61
CA SER A 89 -15.27 -5.47 18.68
C SER A 89 -14.10 -4.86 19.48
N MET A 90 -13.08 -5.66 19.81
CA MET A 90 -11.84 -5.21 20.45
C MET A 90 -11.07 -4.20 19.62
N LEU A 91 -10.96 -4.43 18.32
CA LEU A 91 -10.31 -3.51 17.39
C LEU A 91 -11.08 -2.20 17.19
N LYS A 92 -12.41 -2.22 17.36
CA LYS A 92 -13.26 -1.02 17.40
C LYS A 92 -13.19 -0.26 18.75
N GLY A 93 -12.36 -0.73 19.69
CA GLY A 93 -12.13 -0.08 20.99
C GLY A 93 -12.91 -0.68 22.16
N HIS A 94 -13.82 -1.64 21.94
CA HIS A 94 -14.55 -2.28 23.02
C HIS A 94 -13.67 -3.34 23.69
N HIS A 95 -13.29 -3.16 24.96
CA HIS A 95 -12.39 -4.07 25.67
C HIS A 95 -11.01 -4.21 25.01
N ALA A 96 -10.44 -3.12 24.51
CA ALA A 96 -9.10 -3.11 23.90
C ALA A 96 -8.00 -3.69 24.82
N ALA A 97 -8.16 -3.57 26.14
CA ALA A 97 -7.24 -4.16 27.13
C ALA A 97 -7.19 -5.70 27.09
N ALA A 98 -8.23 -6.37 26.60
CA ALA A 98 -8.30 -7.83 26.50
C ALA A 98 -7.61 -8.37 25.23
N LEU A 99 -7.21 -7.49 24.30
CA LEU A 99 -6.65 -7.88 23.01
C LEU A 99 -5.35 -8.69 23.13
N PRO A 100 -4.37 -8.34 24.00
CA PRO A 100 -3.17 -9.16 24.21
C PRO A 100 -3.50 -10.56 24.73
N GLU A 101 -4.47 -10.68 25.64
CA GLU A 101 -4.90 -11.96 26.17
C GLU A 101 -5.58 -12.82 25.11
N PHE A 102 -6.42 -12.22 24.26
CA PHE A 102 -7.05 -12.91 23.14
C PHE A 102 -6.01 -13.49 22.18
N ILE A 103 -4.96 -12.73 21.83
CA ILE A 103 -3.86 -13.20 20.97
C ILE A 103 -3.12 -14.38 21.63
N ARG A 104 -2.86 -14.29 22.94
CA ARG A 104 -2.22 -15.37 23.70
C ARG A 104 -3.04 -16.66 23.64
N LEU A 105 -4.36 -16.57 23.83
CA LEU A 105 -5.26 -17.72 23.74
C LEU A 105 -5.32 -18.30 22.33
N LEU A 106 -5.33 -17.45 21.30
CA LEU A 106 -5.27 -17.93 19.91
C LEU A 106 -4.00 -18.72 19.62
N HIS A 107 -2.86 -18.23 20.08
CA HIS A 107 -1.58 -18.93 19.94
C HIS A 107 -1.59 -20.28 20.69
N GLN A 108 -2.11 -20.31 21.93
CA GLN A 108 -2.24 -21.54 22.71
C GLN A 108 -3.10 -22.61 22.02
N HIS A 109 -4.17 -22.18 21.34
CA HIS A 109 -5.06 -23.08 20.60
C HIS A 109 -4.63 -23.33 19.14
N GLN A 110 -3.46 -22.85 18.72
CA GLN A 110 -2.92 -22.99 17.37
C GLN A 110 -3.92 -22.56 16.29
N ARG A 111 -4.61 -21.44 16.52
CA ARG A 111 -5.61 -20.87 15.61
C ARG A 111 -5.03 -19.69 14.85
N GLN A 112 -5.35 -19.62 13.56
CA GLN A 112 -4.88 -18.54 12.70
C GLN A 112 -5.77 -17.30 12.83
N LEU A 113 -5.14 -16.13 12.96
CA LEU A 113 -5.81 -14.82 12.91
C LEU A 113 -6.59 -14.63 11.58
N PRO A 114 -7.79 -14.03 11.64
CA PRO A 114 -8.56 -13.76 10.44
C PRO A 114 -7.82 -12.76 9.53
N PRO A 115 -7.78 -12.99 8.21
CA PRO A 115 -6.99 -12.19 7.29
C PRO A 115 -7.42 -10.72 7.25
N GLY A 116 -8.72 -10.44 7.40
CA GLY A 116 -9.25 -9.07 7.41
C GLY A 116 -8.85 -8.25 8.64
N ALA A 117 -8.49 -8.89 9.76
CA ALA A 117 -8.08 -8.19 10.98
C ALA A 117 -6.57 -7.88 11.03
N LEU A 118 -5.76 -8.54 10.19
CA LEU A 118 -4.30 -8.37 10.18
C LEU A 118 -3.85 -6.92 9.96
N PRO A 119 -4.41 -6.15 8.99
CA PRO A 119 -3.99 -4.76 8.78
C PRO A 119 -4.19 -3.90 10.02
N GLN A 120 -5.36 -4.01 10.67
CA GLN A 120 -5.68 -3.22 11.85
C GLN A 120 -4.86 -3.65 13.08
N LEU A 121 -4.54 -4.94 13.19
CA LEU A 121 -3.64 -5.46 14.23
C LEU A 121 -2.21 -4.96 14.05
N LEU A 122 -1.70 -4.94 12.82
CA LEU A 122 -0.37 -4.41 12.52
C LEU A 122 -0.29 -2.90 12.84
N GLU A 123 -1.34 -2.16 12.48
CA GLU A 123 -1.42 -0.73 12.76
C GLU A 123 -1.47 -0.42 14.27
N THR A 124 -2.25 -1.20 15.03
CA THR A 124 -2.30 -1.04 16.49
C THR A 124 -1.01 -1.46 17.18
N ALA A 125 -0.35 -2.51 16.69
CA ALA A 125 0.95 -2.95 17.19
C ALA A 125 2.07 -1.96 16.87
N ARG A 126 1.94 -1.15 15.80
CA ARG A 126 2.87 -0.05 15.49
C ARG A 126 2.96 0.96 16.64
N ASN A 127 1.83 1.29 17.24
CA ASN A 127 1.75 2.28 18.31
C ASN A 127 2.00 1.66 19.71
N ASN A 128 1.94 0.34 19.83
CA ASN A 128 2.07 -0.39 21.11
C ASN A 128 3.13 -1.51 21.01
N PRO A 129 4.38 -1.28 21.43
CA PRO A 129 5.45 -2.28 21.33
C PRO A 129 5.21 -3.52 22.21
N GLU A 130 4.53 -3.37 23.35
CA GLU A 130 4.16 -4.50 24.20
C GLU A 130 3.17 -5.44 23.50
N LEU A 131 2.22 -4.87 22.73
CA LEU A 131 1.29 -5.65 21.92
C LEU A 131 2.04 -6.40 20.81
N TRP A 132 3.03 -5.76 20.19
CA TRP A 132 3.84 -6.40 19.16
C TRP A 132 4.58 -7.64 19.68
N LYS A 133 5.11 -7.62 20.92
CA LYS A 133 5.77 -8.80 21.50
C LYS A 133 4.85 -10.02 21.49
N THR A 134 3.61 -9.87 21.93
CA THR A 134 2.62 -10.96 21.94
C THR A 134 2.15 -11.33 20.52
N LEU A 135 1.96 -10.33 19.66
CA LEU A 135 1.48 -10.53 18.28
C LEU A 135 2.54 -11.23 17.41
N SER A 136 3.83 -10.95 17.60
CA SER A 136 4.95 -11.47 16.79
C SER A 136 4.99 -13.01 16.74
N THR A 137 4.53 -13.67 17.81
CA THR A 137 4.45 -15.12 17.91
C THR A 137 3.20 -15.69 17.21
N ALA A 138 2.09 -14.93 17.19
CA ALA A 138 0.79 -15.38 16.70
C ALA A 138 0.45 -14.91 15.26
N ILE A 139 1.19 -13.94 14.72
CA ILE A 139 0.90 -13.29 13.42
C ILE A 139 0.96 -14.24 12.21
N GLY A 140 1.69 -15.35 12.35
CA GLY A 140 1.84 -16.38 11.33
C GLY A 140 2.53 -15.91 10.04
N PRO A 141 2.59 -16.78 9.02
CA PRO A 141 3.29 -16.47 7.77
C PRO A 141 2.57 -15.39 6.94
N ARG A 142 1.22 -15.33 7.01
CA ARG A 142 0.43 -14.34 6.27
C ARG A 142 0.63 -12.92 6.77
N GLY A 143 0.63 -12.70 8.08
CA GLY A 143 0.85 -11.36 8.61
C GLY A 143 2.32 -10.91 8.45
N ARG A 144 3.29 -11.83 8.48
CA ARG A 144 4.69 -11.52 8.10
C ARG A 144 4.81 -11.13 6.63
N TRP A 145 4.16 -11.89 5.73
CA TRP A 145 4.12 -11.57 4.31
C TRP A 145 3.50 -10.17 4.08
N LEU A 146 2.40 -9.86 4.77
CA LEU A 146 1.72 -8.57 4.67
C LEU A 146 2.60 -7.43 5.20
N ALA A 147 3.24 -7.62 6.35
CA ALA A 147 4.12 -6.63 6.95
C ALA A 147 5.33 -6.30 6.06
N ARG A 148 5.84 -7.24 5.24
CA ARG A 148 6.91 -6.98 4.28
C ARG A 148 6.52 -6.06 3.11
N GLN A 149 5.24 -6.01 2.76
CA GLN A 149 4.75 -5.19 1.64
C GLN A 149 4.55 -3.72 2.03
N HIS A 150 4.41 -3.41 3.32
CA HIS A 150 4.12 -2.05 3.80
C HIS A 150 5.33 -1.48 4.59
N PRO A 151 5.90 -0.34 4.17
CA PRO A 151 7.13 0.20 4.79
C PRO A 151 7.00 0.43 6.29
N ASP A 152 5.84 0.91 6.76
CA ASP A 152 5.62 1.18 8.19
C ASP A 152 5.52 -0.09 9.04
N TRP A 153 5.08 -1.20 8.44
CA TRP A 153 4.94 -2.48 9.14
C TRP A 153 6.21 -3.33 9.05
N ARG A 154 7.08 -3.10 8.05
CA ARG A 154 8.39 -3.75 7.95
C ARG A 154 9.24 -3.52 9.20
N VAL A 155 9.19 -2.32 9.77
CA VAL A 155 9.95 -1.94 10.96
C VAL A 155 9.61 -2.84 12.15
N LEU A 156 8.35 -3.28 12.27
CA LEU A 156 7.90 -4.17 13.34
C LEU A 156 8.58 -5.54 13.28
N LEU A 157 8.81 -6.08 12.08
CA LEU A 157 9.42 -7.40 11.93
C LEU A 157 10.87 -7.45 12.44
N GLY A 158 11.51 -6.31 12.73
CA GLY A 158 12.95 -6.26 13.00
C GLY A 158 13.79 -6.67 11.78
N GLU A 159 13.13 -7.06 10.68
CA GLU A 159 13.65 -7.13 9.32
C GLU A 159 13.91 -5.68 8.86
N ARG A 160 14.88 -5.02 9.51
CA ARG A 160 15.61 -3.94 8.89
C ARG A 160 16.31 -4.57 7.69
N ASP A 161 15.72 -4.34 6.52
CA ASP A 161 16.43 -4.17 5.28
C ASP A 161 17.86 -4.75 5.26
N GLY A 162 17.99 -6.00 4.84
CA GLY A 162 18.92 -6.25 3.75
C GLY A 162 18.28 -5.64 2.50
N PRO A 163 18.38 -4.30 2.31
CA PRO A 163 19.48 -3.68 1.56
C PRO A 163 20.09 -2.42 2.21
N ALA A 164 19.83 -2.11 3.49
CA ALA A 164 20.40 -0.91 4.11
C ALA A 164 21.94 -0.98 4.19
N TRP A 165 22.51 -2.17 4.36
CA TRP A 165 23.96 -2.34 4.31
C TRP A 165 24.51 -2.35 2.87
N THR A 166 23.72 -2.81 1.88
CA THR A 166 24.17 -2.85 0.47
C THR A 166 24.23 -1.46 -0.17
N SER A 167 23.38 -0.53 0.29
CA SER A 167 23.35 0.87 -0.16
C SER A 167 24.40 1.77 0.50
N VAL A 168 25.14 1.27 1.51
CA VAL A 168 26.21 2.02 2.17
C VAL A 168 27.48 2.02 1.29
N PRO A 169 28.29 3.10 1.30
CA PRO A 169 29.55 3.13 0.58
C PRO A 169 30.47 1.95 0.94
N ASP A 170 31.20 1.46 -0.06
CA ASP A 170 32.10 0.30 0.05
C ASP A 170 33.04 0.28 1.27
N PRO A 171 33.65 1.39 1.75
CA PRO A 171 34.53 1.33 2.92
C PRO A 171 33.83 0.98 4.23
N VAL A 172 32.54 1.30 4.38
CA VAL A 172 31.79 1.08 5.63
C VAL A 172 30.89 -0.16 5.54
N LYS A 173 30.75 -0.73 4.34
CA LYS A 173 29.88 -1.89 4.05
C LYS A 173 30.22 -3.13 4.89
N ALA A 174 31.52 -3.41 5.09
CA ALA A 174 31.98 -4.51 5.95
C ALA A 174 31.60 -4.31 7.43
N GLN A 175 31.66 -3.08 7.94
CA GLN A 175 31.27 -2.75 9.32
C GLN A 175 29.76 -2.90 9.52
N HIS A 176 28.96 -2.45 8.55
CA HIS A 176 27.51 -2.63 8.57
C HIS A 176 27.11 -4.11 8.48
N LEU A 177 27.79 -4.91 7.66
CA LEU A 177 27.54 -6.36 7.60
C LEU A 177 27.86 -7.05 8.94
N ARG A 178 28.95 -6.66 9.63
CA ARG A 178 29.26 -7.16 10.98
C ARG A 178 28.19 -6.78 12.00
N ALA A 179 27.72 -5.53 11.96
CA ALA A 179 26.63 -5.07 12.82
C ALA A 179 25.34 -5.83 12.54
N PHE A 180 25.03 -6.10 11.27
CA PHE A 180 23.86 -6.88 10.85
C PHE A 180 23.96 -8.34 11.33
N ARG A 181 25.14 -8.96 11.20
CA ARG A 181 25.41 -10.33 11.68
C ARG A 181 25.24 -10.48 13.20
N ARG A 182 25.56 -9.44 13.99
CA ARG A 182 25.37 -9.44 15.45
C ARG A 182 23.91 -9.49 15.87
N VAL A 183 23.00 -8.98 15.02
CA VAL A 183 21.56 -8.95 15.28
C VAL A 183 20.90 -10.22 14.74
N ASP A 184 21.20 -10.59 13.49
CA ASP A 184 20.70 -11.82 12.86
C ASP A 184 21.71 -12.38 11.86
N ALA A 185 22.42 -13.43 12.28
CA ALA A 185 23.43 -14.07 11.45
C ALA A 185 22.84 -14.79 10.22
N SER A 186 21.62 -15.31 10.33
CA SER A 186 20.98 -16.08 9.28
C SER A 186 20.51 -15.18 8.14
N ALA A 187 19.86 -14.05 8.49
CA ALA A 187 19.43 -13.05 7.54
C ALA A 187 20.62 -12.35 6.86
N ALA A 188 21.70 -12.08 7.62
CA ALA A 188 22.93 -11.51 7.06
C ALA A 188 23.56 -12.39 5.97
N ARG A 189 23.63 -13.71 6.21
CA ARG A 189 24.18 -14.66 5.23
C ARG A 189 23.32 -14.75 3.97
N LEU A 190 22.00 -14.82 4.12
CA LEU A 190 21.07 -14.86 2.98
C LEU A 190 21.12 -13.57 2.16
N SER A 191 21.21 -12.41 2.83
CA SER A 191 21.32 -11.10 2.16
C SER A 191 22.65 -10.97 1.40
N LEU A 192 23.76 -11.44 1.97
CA LEU A 192 25.06 -11.48 1.29
C LEU A 192 25.03 -12.37 0.05
N ALA A 193 24.45 -13.58 0.15
CA ALA A 193 24.31 -14.48 -0.97
C ALA A 193 23.46 -13.89 -2.11
N ALA A 194 22.37 -13.19 -1.78
CA ALA A 194 21.48 -12.57 -2.76
C ALA A 194 22.12 -11.40 -3.55
N HIS A 195 23.10 -10.70 -2.97
CA HIS A 195 23.77 -9.55 -3.60
C HIS A 195 25.22 -9.85 -3.99
N TRP A 196 25.66 -11.10 -3.87
CA TRP A 196 27.06 -11.50 -4.04
C TRP A 196 27.63 -11.09 -5.40
N GLU A 197 26.86 -11.33 -6.47
CA GLU A 197 27.26 -11.06 -7.85
C GLU A 197 27.31 -9.56 -8.20
N GLN A 198 26.72 -8.70 -7.38
CA GLN A 198 26.67 -7.25 -7.62
C GLN A 198 27.93 -6.52 -7.11
N PHE A 199 28.77 -7.19 -6.31
CA PHE A 199 29.95 -6.58 -5.69
C PHE A 199 31.23 -6.87 -6.46
N PRO A 200 32.17 -5.91 -6.55
CA PRO A 200 33.49 -6.17 -7.13
C PRO A 200 34.27 -7.18 -6.29
N VAL A 201 35.13 -7.97 -6.96
CA VAL A 201 35.91 -9.07 -6.34
C VAL A 201 36.74 -8.63 -5.13
N LYS A 202 37.29 -7.40 -5.15
CA LYS A 202 38.03 -6.83 -4.02
C LYS A 202 37.15 -6.60 -2.78
N LEU A 203 35.89 -6.23 -2.98
CA LEU A 203 34.92 -6.02 -1.91
C LEU A 203 34.41 -7.37 -1.37
N GLN A 204 34.18 -8.34 -2.25
CA GLN A 204 33.82 -9.71 -1.88
C GLN A 204 34.84 -10.33 -0.90
N ALA A 205 36.15 -10.19 -1.15
CA ALA A 205 37.19 -10.67 -0.25
C ALA A 205 37.09 -10.03 1.15
N ARG A 206 36.92 -8.71 1.22
CA ARG A 206 36.73 -7.97 2.49
C ARG A 206 35.46 -8.37 3.23
N LEU A 207 34.39 -8.70 2.51
CA LEU A 207 33.13 -9.17 3.13
C LEU A 207 33.28 -10.59 3.68
N LEU A 208 34.04 -11.48 3.02
CA LEU A 208 34.34 -12.82 3.55
C LEU A 208 35.19 -12.78 4.83
N GLU A 209 36.13 -11.85 4.94
CA GLU A 209 36.88 -11.59 6.18
C GLU A 209 35.98 -11.19 7.36
N THR A 210 34.76 -10.72 7.11
CA THR A 210 33.80 -10.44 8.19
C THR A 210 33.05 -11.68 8.67
N LEU A 211 33.13 -12.79 7.92
CA LEU A 211 32.44 -14.04 8.22
C LEU A 211 33.32 -15.05 8.96
N THR A 212 34.64 -14.88 8.95
CA THR A 212 35.54 -15.74 9.72
C THR A 212 35.15 -15.69 11.20
N VAL A 213 34.99 -16.86 11.79
CA VAL A 213 34.86 -17.03 13.23
C VAL A 213 36.27 -17.37 13.68
N GLU A 214 36.87 -16.51 14.51
CA GLU A 214 38.06 -16.92 15.28
C GLU A 214 37.59 -18.07 16.18
N LEU A 215 38.06 -19.27 15.86
CA LEU A 215 37.87 -20.49 16.65
C LEU A 215 38.87 -20.51 17.80
#